data_AF-A0A3A1QZ76-F1
#
_entry.id   AF-A0A3A1QZ76-F1
#
_cell.length_a   1.000
_cell.length_b   1.000
_cell.length_c   1.000
_cell.angle_alpha   90.00
_cell.angle_beta   90.00
_cell.angle_gamma   90.00
#
_symmetry.space_group_name_H-M   'P 1'
#
loop_
_entity.id
_entity.type
_entity.pdbx_description
1 polymer ?
#
loop_
_entity_poly.entity_id
_entity_poly.type
_entity_poly.pdbx_seq_one_letter_code
_entity_poly.pdbx_strand_id
1 'polypeptide(L)'
;MRNTEFWNFGKFGLKTFLLSILFFYGHLSLIVTSLIPSLIRAYQMWNPQAPLGLEIIVEFTRVVLLLMMISILSKVSARKLLKRDFWKNIVRKYSHRMKKNWPYVFAAQIIVFFLFVYGLGNFLIYFIVNVSIFPLMGMLDLNSNDYSAAYNAYVYFLKNMSVIPLTIVFILKMGGIKSSNR
;
A
#
# COMPACT_ATOMS: atom_id res chain seq x y z
N MET A 1 -25.69 -20.32 -0.22
CA MET A 1 -24.73 -19.74 -1.19
C MET A 1 -24.21 -20.88 -2.05
N ARG A 2 -24.42 -20.86 -3.36
CA ARG A 2 -23.86 -21.89 -4.24
C ARG A 2 -22.34 -21.68 -4.33
N ASN A 3 -21.55 -22.77 -4.28
CA ASN A 3 -20.08 -22.70 -4.34
C ASN A 3 -19.58 -21.82 -5.50
N THR A 4 -20.29 -21.80 -6.63
CA THR A 4 -19.98 -20.97 -7.81
C THR A 4 -20.04 -19.45 -7.54
N GLU A 5 -20.92 -18.96 -6.67
CA GLU A 5 -21.02 -17.54 -6.33
C GLU A 5 -19.84 -17.09 -5.45
N PHE A 6 -19.45 -17.92 -4.48
CA PHE A 6 -18.29 -17.69 -3.63
C PHE A 6 -17.00 -17.59 -4.45
N TRP A 7 -16.80 -18.51 -5.40
CA TRP A 7 -15.67 -18.47 -6.34
C TRP A 7 -15.67 -17.21 -7.22
N ASN A 8 -16.84 -16.75 -7.66
CA ASN A 8 -16.95 -15.52 -8.45
C ASN A 8 -16.60 -14.27 -7.63
N PHE A 9 -16.97 -14.22 -6.34
CA PHE A 9 -16.59 -13.13 -5.45
C PHE A 9 -15.10 -13.14 -5.11
N GLY A 10 -14.52 -14.32 -4.87
CA GLY A 10 -13.07 -14.48 -4.69
C GLY A 10 -12.27 -14.00 -5.90
N LYS A 11 -12.71 -14.36 -7.12
CA LYS A 11 -12.12 -13.86 -8.38
C LYS A 11 -12.16 -12.34 -8.48
N PHE A 12 -13.25 -11.70 -8.01
CA PHE A 12 -13.36 -10.24 -8.01
C PHE A 12 -12.35 -9.59 -7.07
N GLY A 13 -12.16 -10.15 -5.86
CA GLY A 13 -11.14 -9.72 -4.92
C GLY A 13 -9.73 -9.88 -5.48
N LEU A 14 -9.41 -11.06 -6.02
CA LEU A 14 -8.11 -11.35 -6.65
C LEU A 14 -7.80 -10.43 -7.84
N LYS A 15 -8.78 -10.20 -8.70
CA LYS A 15 -8.65 -9.24 -9.81
C LYS A 15 -8.37 -7.83 -9.29
N THR A 16 -9.04 -7.42 -8.21
CA THR A 16 -8.79 -6.12 -7.57
C THR A 16 -7.36 -6.04 -7.04
N PHE A 17 -6.89 -7.11 -6.39
CA PHE A 17 -5.51 -7.21 -5.88
C PHE A 17 -4.45 -7.10 -6.98
N LEU A 18 -4.57 -7.90 -8.06
CA LEU A 18 -3.62 -7.84 -9.18
C LEU A 18 -3.63 -6.47 -9.87
N LEU A 19 -4.81 -5.86 -10.04
CA LEU A 19 -4.92 -4.52 -10.60
C LEU A 19 -4.36 -3.43 -9.66
N SER A 20 -4.29 -3.67 -8.35
CA SER A 20 -3.61 -2.77 -7.41
C SER A 20 -2.09 -2.85 -7.57
N ILE A 21 -1.56 -4.07 -7.68
CA ILE A 21 -0.12 -4.30 -7.94
C ILE A 21 0.29 -3.63 -9.24
N LEU A 22 -0.40 -3.97 -10.35
CA LEU A 22 -0.06 -3.43 -11.66
C LEU A 22 -0.20 -1.91 -11.74
N PHE A 23 -1.17 -1.34 -11.02
CA PHE A 23 -1.30 0.11 -10.93
C PHE A 23 -0.13 0.74 -10.16
N PHE A 24 0.19 0.26 -8.97
CA PHE A 24 1.21 0.88 -8.14
C PHE A 24 2.60 0.79 -8.79
N TYR A 25 2.98 -0.40 -9.26
CA TYR A 25 4.28 -0.61 -9.90
C TYR A 25 4.35 -0.11 -11.35
N GLY A 26 3.20 0.16 -11.99
CA GLY A 26 3.14 0.79 -13.32
C GLY A 26 3.36 2.31 -13.29
N HIS A 27 3.40 2.94 -12.12
CA HIS A 27 3.56 4.39 -11.97
C HIS A 27 4.82 4.73 -11.20
N LEU A 28 5.90 5.06 -11.94
CA LEU A 28 7.20 5.42 -11.38
C LEU A 28 7.11 6.55 -10.34
N SER A 29 6.24 7.54 -10.56
CA SER A 29 6.03 8.64 -9.63
C SER A 29 5.51 8.17 -8.27
N LEU A 30 4.69 7.11 -8.20
CA LEU A 30 4.24 6.53 -6.93
C LEU A 30 5.37 5.78 -6.23
N ILE A 31 6.20 5.05 -6.99
CA ILE A 31 7.36 4.33 -6.46
C ILE A 31 8.34 5.33 -5.83
N VAL A 32 8.73 6.36 -6.58
CA VAL A 32 9.69 7.38 -6.12
C VAL A 32 9.17 8.09 -4.87
N THR A 33 7.90 8.52 -4.87
CA THR A 33 7.30 9.15 -3.69
C THR A 33 7.23 8.19 -2.50
N SER A 34 7.03 6.88 -2.73
CA SER A 34 7.03 5.88 -1.66
C SER A 34 8.41 5.55 -1.08
N LEU A 35 9.50 5.89 -1.79
CA LEU A 35 10.87 5.70 -1.30
C LEU A 35 11.21 6.66 -0.15
N ILE A 36 10.66 7.87 -0.17
CA ILE A 36 10.90 8.88 0.88
C ILE A 36 10.47 8.35 2.26
N PRO A 37 9.19 7.93 2.47
CA PRO A 37 8.77 7.42 3.76
C PRO A 37 9.43 6.06 4.09
N SER A 38 9.81 5.25 3.09
CA SER A 38 10.48 3.98 3.36
C SER A 38 11.90 4.17 3.87
N LEU A 39 12.69 5.07 3.26
CA LEU A 39 14.05 5.39 3.69
C LEU A 39 14.05 6.05 5.06
N ILE A 40 13.18 7.04 5.29
CA ILE A 40 13.11 7.74 6.57
C ILE A 40 12.69 6.77 7.69
N ARG A 41 11.69 5.91 7.46
CA ARG A 41 11.28 4.91 8.47
C ARG A 41 12.39 3.87 8.73
N ALA A 42 13.12 3.45 7.71
CA ALA A 42 14.27 2.57 7.88
C ALA A 42 15.37 3.24 8.72
N TYR A 43 15.67 4.51 8.43
CA TYR A 43 16.62 5.31 9.20
C TYR A 43 16.19 5.48 10.67
N GLN A 44 14.91 5.74 10.93
CA GLN A 44 14.37 5.84 12.29
C GLN A 44 14.49 4.53 13.08
N MET A 45 14.32 3.38 12.41
CA MET A 45 14.48 2.07 13.04
C MET A 45 15.94 1.72 13.29
N TRP A 46 16.84 2.23 12.44
CA TRP A 46 18.28 2.10 12.63
C TRP A 46 18.79 3.03 13.74
N ASN A 47 18.26 4.25 13.84
CA ASN A 47 18.72 5.29 14.76
C ASN A 47 17.59 5.70 15.73
N PRO A 48 17.59 5.16 16.97
CA PRO A 48 16.55 5.44 17.97
C PRO A 48 16.43 6.92 18.38
N GLN A 49 17.49 7.71 18.19
CA GLN A 49 17.53 9.14 18.50
C GLN A 49 17.05 10.03 17.33
N ALA A 50 16.41 9.46 16.32
CA ALA A 50 15.96 10.21 15.16
C ALA A 50 14.98 11.34 15.54
N PRO A 51 15.12 12.53 14.94
CA PRO A 51 14.31 13.68 15.31
C PRO A 51 12.84 13.52 14.92
N LEU A 52 11.94 14.02 15.77
CA LEU A 52 10.49 14.02 15.54
C LEU A 52 10.06 14.69 14.22
N GLY A 53 10.86 15.65 13.72
CA GLY A 53 10.59 16.30 12.43
C GLY A 53 10.53 15.33 11.25
N LEU A 54 11.26 14.20 11.31
CA LEU A 54 11.20 13.16 10.27
C LEU A 54 9.83 12.46 10.23
N GLU A 55 9.14 12.35 11.36
CA GLU A 55 7.80 11.77 11.41
C GLU A 55 6.79 12.63 10.65
N ILE A 56 6.87 13.96 10.81
CA ILE A 56 6.03 14.90 10.07
C ILE A 56 6.25 14.75 8.56
N ILE A 57 7.52 14.64 8.13
CA ILE A 57 7.86 14.47 6.71
C ILE A 57 7.29 13.15 6.17
N VAL A 58 7.41 12.06 6.92
CA VAL A 58 6.87 10.75 6.53
C VAL A 58 5.36 10.81 6.35
N GLU A 59 4.64 11.33 7.34
CA GLU A 59 3.17 11.39 7.27
C GLU A 59 2.69 12.36 6.18
N PHE A 60 3.35 13.51 6.04
CA PHE A 60 3.06 14.43 4.95
C PHE A 60 3.27 13.77 3.58
N THR A 61 4.37 13.05 3.40
CA THR A 61 4.64 12.34 2.14
C THR A 61 3.62 11.24 1.87
N ARG A 62 3.12 10.55 2.90
CA ARG A 62 2.03 9.57 2.75
C ARG A 62 0.72 10.22 2.32
N VAL A 63 0.41 11.41 2.85
CA VAL A 63 -0.76 12.18 2.39
C VAL A 63 -0.59 12.58 0.92
N VAL A 64 0.59 13.07 0.53
CA VAL A 64 0.89 13.39 -0.87
C VAL A 64 0.75 12.15 -1.76
N LEU A 65 1.30 11.00 -1.34
CA LEU A 65 1.20 9.73 -2.05
C LEU A 65 -0.26 9.30 -2.22
N LEU A 66 -1.09 9.41 -1.17
CA LEU A 66 -2.52 9.14 -1.22
C LEU A 66 -3.23 10.04 -2.24
N LEU A 67 -2.95 11.35 -2.22
CA LEU A 67 -3.52 12.30 -3.16
C LEU A 67 -3.10 12.01 -4.60
N MET A 68 -1.84 11.62 -4.83
CA MET A 68 -1.35 11.18 -6.13
C MET A 68 -2.09 9.92 -6.62
N MET A 69 -2.25 8.91 -5.75
CA MET A 69 -3.01 7.70 -6.10
C MET A 69 -4.45 8.04 -6.49
N ILE A 70 -5.12 8.91 -5.73
CA ILE A 70 -6.49 9.36 -6.05
C ILE A 70 -6.51 10.13 -7.37
N SER A 71 -5.57 11.04 -7.60
CA SER A 71 -5.45 11.83 -8.84
C SER A 71 -5.30 10.95 -10.07
N ILE A 72 -4.35 10.01 -10.03
CA ILE A 72 -4.03 9.11 -11.14
C ILE A 72 -5.19 8.12 -11.35
N LEU A 73 -5.73 7.51 -10.28
CA LEU A 73 -6.88 6.62 -10.40
C LEU A 73 -8.10 7.35 -10.96
N SER A 74 -8.37 8.57 -10.52
CA SER A 74 -9.54 9.34 -10.97
C SER A 74 -9.32 10.01 -12.32
N LYS A 75 -8.08 10.04 -12.84
CA LYS A 75 -7.65 10.84 -14.01
C LYS A 75 -8.02 12.32 -13.88
N VAL A 76 -7.79 12.87 -12.69
CA VAL A 76 -8.20 14.22 -12.31
C VAL A 76 -6.98 15.04 -11.96
N SER A 77 -6.91 16.28 -12.45
CA SER A 77 -5.79 17.19 -12.14
C SER A 77 -5.73 17.53 -10.65
N ALA A 78 -4.52 17.79 -10.14
CA ALA A 78 -4.30 18.12 -8.73
C ALA A 78 -5.18 19.28 -8.23
N ARG A 79 -5.41 20.30 -9.07
CA ARG A 79 -6.28 21.45 -8.70
C ARG A 79 -7.72 21.04 -8.41
N LYS A 80 -8.24 20.00 -9.05
CA LYS A 80 -9.59 19.50 -8.80
C LYS A 80 -9.69 18.75 -7.46
N LEU A 81 -8.58 18.22 -6.93
CA LEU A 81 -8.56 17.63 -5.58
C LEU A 81 -8.83 18.67 -4.49
N LEU A 82 -8.52 19.95 -4.73
CA LEU A 82 -8.79 21.02 -3.77
C LEU A 82 -10.29 21.39 -3.68
N LYS A 83 -11.11 20.94 -4.65
CA LYS A 83 -12.53 21.26 -4.68
C LYS A 83 -13.32 20.34 -3.75
N ARG A 84 -14.10 20.93 -2.84
CA ARG A 84 -14.98 20.18 -1.91
C ARG A 84 -15.96 19.25 -2.63
N ASP A 85 -16.46 19.64 -3.80
CA ASP A 85 -17.41 18.85 -4.58
C ASP A 85 -16.81 17.55 -5.13
N PHE A 86 -15.51 17.53 -5.39
CA PHE A 86 -14.80 16.31 -5.79
C PHE A 86 -14.88 15.25 -4.69
N TRP A 87 -14.59 15.64 -3.45
CA TRP A 87 -14.65 14.75 -2.29
C TRP A 87 -16.06 14.28 -1.98
N LYS A 88 -17.07 15.18 -2.04
CA LYS A 88 -18.48 14.80 -1.91
C LYS A 88 -18.87 13.74 -2.95
N ASN A 89 -18.42 13.88 -4.18
CA ASN A 89 -18.67 12.91 -5.24
C ASN A 89 -17.95 11.57 -5.01
N ILE A 90 -16.71 11.58 -4.54
CA ILE A 90 -16.00 10.35 -4.16
C ILE A 90 -16.74 9.61 -3.06
N VAL A 91 -17.09 10.30 -1.97
CA VAL A 91 -17.78 9.69 -0.81
C VAL A 91 -19.12 9.11 -1.24
N ARG A 92 -19.89 9.84 -2.07
CA ARG A 92 -21.16 9.34 -2.61
C ARG A 92 -20.97 8.07 -3.45
N LYS A 93 -19.98 8.05 -4.35
CA LYS A 93 -19.66 6.87 -5.18
C LYS A 93 -19.22 5.68 -4.32
N TYR A 94 -18.36 5.94 -3.33
CA TYR A 94 -17.87 4.93 -2.40
C TYR A 94 -19.01 4.30 -1.60
N SER A 95 -19.87 5.14 -0.99
CA SER A 95 -21.04 4.70 -0.23
C SER A 95 -22.00 3.88 -1.08
N HIS A 96 -22.33 4.34 -2.28
CA HIS A 96 -23.22 3.63 -3.18
C HIS A 96 -22.66 2.26 -3.59
N ARG A 97 -21.35 2.19 -3.89
CA ARG A 97 -20.71 0.92 -4.28
C ARG A 97 -20.57 -0.04 -3.11
N MET A 98 -20.26 0.45 -1.92
CA MET A 98 -20.24 -0.36 -0.70
C MET A 98 -21.62 -0.96 -0.43
N LYS A 99 -22.68 -0.16 -0.46
CA LYS A 99 -24.06 -0.65 -0.28
C LYS A 99 -24.45 -1.70 -1.32
N LYS A 100 -24.08 -1.50 -2.60
CA LYS A 100 -24.36 -2.46 -3.67
C LYS A 100 -23.62 -3.79 -3.50
N ASN A 101 -22.40 -3.74 -2.97
CA ASN A 101 -21.52 -4.91 -2.80
C ASN A 101 -21.68 -5.59 -1.43
N TRP A 102 -22.53 -5.03 -0.57
CA TRP A 102 -22.78 -5.56 0.77
C TRP A 102 -23.71 -6.78 0.71
N PRO A 103 -23.52 -7.79 1.58
CA PRO A 103 -22.36 -8.04 2.45
C PRO A 103 -21.29 -8.92 1.77
N TYR A 104 -21.67 -9.73 0.79
CA TYR A 104 -20.87 -10.85 0.33
C TYR A 104 -19.62 -10.46 -0.48
N VAL A 105 -19.73 -9.48 -1.38
CA VAL A 105 -18.58 -9.00 -2.18
C VAL A 105 -17.61 -8.26 -1.27
N PHE A 106 -18.12 -7.47 -0.33
CA PHE A 106 -17.33 -6.77 0.67
C PHE A 106 -16.52 -7.75 1.54
N ALA A 107 -17.18 -8.79 2.08
CA ALA A 107 -16.53 -9.83 2.86
C ALA A 107 -15.44 -10.56 2.06
N ALA A 108 -15.71 -10.92 0.80
CA ALA A 108 -14.72 -11.56 -0.07
C ALA A 108 -13.50 -10.65 -0.32
N GLN A 109 -13.71 -9.34 -0.52
CA GLN A 109 -12.61 -8.38 -0.69
C GLN A 109 -11.77 -8.21 0.58
N ILE A 110 -12.41 -8.24 1.76
CA ILE A 110 -11.70 -8.22 3.05
C ILE A 110 -10.87 -9.49 3.24
N ILE A 111 -11.42 -10.67 2.93
CA ILE A 111 -10.68 -11.93 3.03
C ILE A 111 -9.44 -11.88 2.11
N VAL A 112 -9.60 -11.43 0.87
CA VAL A 112 -8.46 -11.27 -0.05
C VAL A 112 -7.46 -10.25 0.48
N PHE A 113 -7.91 -9.14 1.07
CA PHE A 113 -7.02 -8.17 1.69
C PHE A 113 -6.16 -8.81 2.79
N PHE A 114 -6.78 -9.53 3.72
CA PHE A 114 -6.06 -10.18 4.81
C PHE A 114 -5.13 -11.29 4.34
N LEU A 115 -5.56 -12.14 3.39
CA LEU A 115 -4.75 -13.25 2.91
C LEU A 115 -3.57 -12.79 2.05
N PHE A 116 -3.81 -11.88 1.09
CA PHE A 116 -2.83 -11.55 0.07
C PHE A 116 -2.03 -10.28 0.37
N VAL A 117 -2.71 -9.18 0.74
CA VAL A 117 -2.00 -7.92 1.00
C VAL A 117 -1.28 -8.00 2.33
N TYR A 118 -1.99 -8.42 3.37
CA TYR A 118 -1.42 -8.50 4.72
C TYR A 118 -0.63 -9.80 4.93
N GLY A 119 -1.25 -10.97 4.73
CA GLY A 119 -0.61 -12.27 4.99
C GLY A 119 0.57 -12.52 4.07
N LEU A 120 0.31 -12.71 2.78
CA LEU A 120 1.34 -13.01 1.78
C LEU A 120 2.35 -11.87 1.64
N GLY A 121 1.90 -10.61 1.63
CA GLY A 121 2.80 -9.45 1.54
C GLY A 121 3.80 -9.40 2.70
N ASN A 122 3.35 -9.53 3.95
CA ASN A 122 4.27 -9.55 5.08
C ASN A 122 5.14 -10.81 5.09
N PHE A 123 4.59 -11.98 4.74
CA PHE A 123 5.35 -13.22 4.65
C PHE A 123 6.51 -13.10 3.66
N LEU A 124 6.24 -12.60 2.46
CA LEU A 124 7.27 -12.38 1.44
C LEU A 124 8.35 -11.39 1.90
N ILE A 125 7.96 -10.32 2.60
CA ILE A 125 8.93 -9.39 3.19
C ILE A 125 9.83 -10.11 4.19
N TYR A 126 9.28 -10.84 5.15
CA TYR A 126 10.08 -11.56 6.15
C TYR A 126 10.97 -12.62 5.51
N PHE A 127 10.46 -13.33 4.50
CA PHE A 127 11.24 -14.30 3.75
C PHE A 127 12.42 -13.63 3.02
N ILE A 128 12.18 -12.54 2.28
CA ILE A 128 13.23 -11.80 1.58
C ILE A 128 14.28 -11.30 2.57
N VAL A 129 13.87 -10.66 3.67
CA VAL A 129 14.80 -10.12 4.66
C VAL A 129 15.65 -11.23 5.28
N ASN A 130 15.04 -12.33 5.74
CA ASN A 130 15.79 -13.43 6.35
C ASN A 130 16.81 -14.07 5.40
N VAL A 131 16.50 -14.16 4.10
CA VAL A 131 17.41 -14.75 3.11
C VAL A 131 18.53 -13.78 2.73
N SER A 132 18.23 -12.48 2.65
CA SER A 132 19.15 -11.47 2.12
C SER A 132 19.93 -10.68 3.16
N ILE A 133 19.55 -10.73 4.44
CA ILE A 133 20.19 -9.89 5.46
C ILE A 133 21.62 -10.30 5.77
N PHE A 134 21.93 -11.60 5.79
CA PHE A 134 23.28 -12.11 6.04
C PHE A 134 24.30 -11.62 5.01
N PRO A 135 24.07 -11.75 3.68
CA PRO A 135 25.00 -11.18 2.71
C PRO A 135 25.07 -9.65 2.78
N LEU A 136 23.96 -8.96 3.08
CA LEU A 136 23.94 -7.50 3.26
C LEU A 136 24.81 -7.05 4.46
N MET A 137 24.75 -7.77 5.58
CA MET A 137 25.58 -7.46 6.75
C MET A 137 27.06 -7.68 6.47
N GLY A 138 27.41 -8.74 5.75
CA GLY A 138 28.80 -8.98 5.32
C GLY A 138 29.33 -7.91 4.37
N MET A 139 28.48 -7.33 3.51
CA MET A 139 28.86 -6.22 2.62
C MET A 139 29.01 -4.87 3.33
N LEU A 140 28.30 -4.67 4.44
CA LEU A 140 28.26 -3.40 5.18
C LEU A 140 29.17 -3.42 6.43
N ASP A 141 29.94 -4.49 6.65
CA ASP A 141 30.82 -4.71 7.80
C ASP A 141 30.13 -4.45 9.16
N LEU A 142 28.88 -4.92 9.26
CA LEU A 142 28.04 -4.69 10.43
C LEU A 142 28.30 -5.75 11.51
N ASN A 143 28.50 -5.30 12.74
CA ASN A 143 28.66 -6.19 13.89
C ASN A 143 27.37 -6.97 14.18
N SER A 144 27.51 -8.16 14.79
CA SER A 144 26.39 -9.02 15.17
C SER A 144 25.39 -8.34 16.12
N ASN A 145 25.85 -7.36 16.92
CA ASN A 145 25.02 -6.56 17.81
C ASN A 145 24.03 -5.64 17.08
N ASP A 146 24.29 -5.30 15.81
CA ASP A 146 23.43 -4.42 15.00
C ASP A 146 22.42 -5.18 14.14
N TYR A 147 22.43 -6.53 14.19
CA TYR A 147 21.55 -7.40 13.40
C TYR A 147 20.07 -7.03 13.57
N SER A 148 19.63 -6.82 14.81
CA SER A 148 18.23 -6.49 15.13
C SER A 148 17.80 -5.17 14.51
N ALA A 149 18.65 -4.13 14.60
CA ALA A 149 18.37 -2.82 14.04
C ALA A 149 18.33 -2.88 12.50
N ALA A 150 19.29 -3.58 11.90
CA ALA A 150 19.35 -3.81 10.46
C ALA A 150 18.13 -4.55 9.92
N TYR A 151 17.75 -5.63 10.61
CA TYR A 151 16.58 -6.43 10.28
C TYR A 151 15.31 -5.58 10.30
N ASN A 152 15.09 -4.85 11.38
CA ASN A 152 13.92 -3.99 11.52
C ASN A 152 13.92 -2.88 10.47
N ALA A 153 15.03 -2.18 10.28
CA ALA A 153 15.14 -1.14 9.25
C ALA A 153 14.77 -1.67 7.86
N TYR A 154 15.24 -2.86 7.50
CA TYR A 154 14.96 -3.46 6.20
C TYR A 154 13.49 -3.91 6.06
N VAL A 155 12.92 -4.54 7.09
CA VAL A 155 11.50 -4.90 7.11
C VAL A 155 10.62 -3.64 6.94
N TYR A 156 10.92 -2.58 7.67
CA TYR A 156 10.16 -1.33 7.60
C TYR A 156 10.33 -0.62 6.26
N PHE A 157 11.52 -0.66 5.66
CA PHE A 157 11.75 -0.17 4.30
C PHE A 157 10.79 -0.87 3.31
N LEU A 158 10.81 -2.20 3.26
CA LEU A 158 9.99 -2.97 2.33
C LEU A 158 8.49 -2.78 2.58
N LYS A 159 8.04 -2.73 3.85
CA LYS A 159 6.63 -2.50 4.19
C LYS A 159 6.11 -1.16 3.69
N ASN A 160 6.90 -0.10 3.86
CA ASN A 160 6.54 1.25 3.42
C ASN A 160 6.62 1.42 1.89
N MET A 161 7.45 0.62 1.22
CA MET A 161 7.54 0.62 -0.24
C MET A 161 6.42 -0.20 -0.91
N SER A 162 5.90 -1.24 -0.25
CA SER A 162 4.98 -2.22 -0.88
C SER A 162 3.63 -2.32 -0.18
N VAL A 163 3.56 -2.96 0.99
CA VAL A 163 2.31 -3.35 1.66
C VAL A 163 1.41 -2.13 1.96
N ILE A 164 1.98 -1.04 2.48
CA ILE A 164 1.19 0.15 2.83
C ILE A 164 0.62 0.83 1.57
N PRO A 165 1.41 1.20 0.55
CA PRO A 165 0.89 1.75 -0.69
C PRO A 165 -0.13 0.83 -1.39
N LEU A 166 0.12 -0.48 -1.43
CA LEU A 166 -0.80 -1.45 -2.05
C LEU A 166 -2.13 -1.55 -1.32
N THR A 167 -2.11 -1.46 0.02
CA THR A 167 -3.31 -1.40 0.86
C THR A 167 -4.18 -0.20 0.46
N ILE A 168 -3.57 0.98 0.33
CA ILE A 168 -4.27 2.20 -0.05
C ILE A 168 -4.92 2.02 -1.43
N VAL A 169 -4.14 1.60 -2.43
CA VAL A 169 -4.65 1.39 -3.80
C VAL A 169 -5.78 0.37 -3.83
N PHE A 170 -5.65 -0.73 -3.07
CA PHE A 170 -6.68 -1.76 -2.98
C PHE A 170 -7.98 -1.21 -2.40
N ILE A 171 -7.93 -0.47 -1.30
CA ILE A 171 -9.11 0.15 -0.68
C ILE A 171 -9.76 1.16 -1.64
N LEU A 172 -8.98 2.00 -2.33
CA LEU A 172 -9.50 2.96 -3.29
C LEU A 172 -10.22 2.27 -4.46
N LYS A 173 -9.64 1.19 -5.00
CA LYS A 173 -10.26 0.39 -6.08
C LYS A 173 -11.50 -0.38 -5.62
N MET A 174 -11.47 -0.91 -4.40
CA MET A 174 -12.61 -1.54 -3.73
C MET A 174 -13.78 -0.57 -3.58
N GLY A 175 -13.48 0.66 -3.13
CA GLY A 175 -14.40 1.80 -3.09
C GLY A 175 -14.91 2.26 -4.45
N GLY A 176 -14.25 1.84 -5.52
CA GLY A 176 -14.65 2.09 -6.88
C GLY A 176 -14.16 3.37 -7.49
N ILE A 177 -13.09 3.93 -6.96
CA ILE A 177 -12.26 4.90 -7.65
C ILE A 177 -11.53 4.13 -8.75
N LYS A 178 -12.13 4.11 -9.94
CA LYS A 178 -11.59 3.39 -11.10
C LYS A 178 -10.69 4.32 -11.91
N SER A 179 -9.51 3.82 -12.25
CA SER A 179 -8.90 4.17 -13.55
C SER A 179 -9.93 3.82 -14.61
N SER A 180 -10.50 4.83 -15.26
CA SER A 180 -11.19 4.64 -16.53
C SER A 180 -10.11 4.17 -17.52
N ASN A 181 -9.84 2.88 -17.58
CA ASN A 181 -9.00 2.33 -18.63
C ASN A 181 -9.69 2.66 -19.96
N ARG A 182 -8.92 3.30 -20.85
CA ARG A 182 -9.06 3.04 -22.28
C ARG A 182 -8.71 1.57 -22.50
#